data_AF-A0A7V5BPW6-F1
#
_entry.id   AF-A0A7V5BPW6-F1
#
_cell.length_a   1.000
_cell.length_b   1.000
_cell.length_c   1.000
_cell.angle_alpha   90.00
_cell.angle_beta   90.00
_cell.angle_gamma   90.00
#
_symmetry.space_group_name_H-M   'P 1'
#
loop_
_entity.id
_entity.type
_entity.pdbx_description
1 polymer ?
#
loop_
_entity_poly.entity_id
_entity_poly.type
_entity_poly.pdbx_seq_one_letter_code
_entity_poly.pdbx_strand_id
1 'polypeptide(L)'
;MNKSLILQWLLKDVSQNAHVYAHKSKPKLEDALFELNGRRPVSLPRHLPSDEQALLAVLQDIFDRNVTWISLVMHAYFPDRYMYYRHSQLESEIFEGFAFFSEIEPLFDLPFHAVGKNGLKRYLILNTALLQFAEKHWPRHRGKRDAYLAYFLYRGLARLFLQKRDYQRYWVVISREHQRLNRPRVVWSGRKEMKRGDWVFVYRTKPYSSLTDLFRIEDDPVFDPWGGWHGFWVEMKKVAALPPISLKVMRADATLAQWSLVRRQFQGSVEAMPHTVYNRLLRHIPESVRKRHQLRPERIAHAPRSGEFVSEKDFEDRVIEPLLRHWGFSFKRQYVCAFQIGSQIIRGRVDFFVQDQQGPITLFENKFRILGEDDLRKATAQAKSYALQLGVPSFVVASPEGFWLYQLRSHREKLIMQIALPRSGDGIAEAEAEAFRHQLLSLRASARRGFHN
;
A
#
# COMPACT_ATOMS: atom_id res chain seq x y z
N MET A 1 20.67 8.11 -9.69
CA MET A 1 19.58 7.91 -10.68
C MET A 1 19.27 9.26 -11.31
N ASN A 2 19.27 9.40 -12.64
CA ASN A 2 19.07 10.70 -13.31
C ASN A 2 17.57 11.07 -13.28
N LYS A 3 17.18 11.96 -12.34
CA LYS A 3 15.79 12.39 -12.15
C LYS A 3 15.20 13.01 -13.42
N SER A 4 15.98 13.83 -14.13
CA SER A 4 15.55 14.52 -15.34
C SER A 4 15.20 13.54 -16.46
N LEU A 5 16.01 12.49 -16.65
CA LEU A 5 15.75 11.46 -17.64
C LEU A 5 14.45 10.69 -17.33
N ILE A 6 14.20 10.37 -16.06
CA ILE A 6 12.98 9.67 -15.65
C ILE A 6 11.75 10.55 -15.83
N LEU A 7 11.84 11.84 -15.47
CA LEU A 7 10.73 12.78 -15.68
C LEU A 7 10.44 12.95 -17.18
N GLN A 8 11.45 13.07 -18.02
CA GLN A 8 11.28 13.13 -19.49
C GLN A 8 10.63 11.86 -20.04
N TRP A 9 11.06 10.68 -19.58
CA TRP A 9 10.41 9.43 -19.94
C TRP A 9 8.93 9.42 -19.54
N LEU A 10 8.62 9.86 -18.32
CA LEU A 10 7.24 9.91 -17.81
C LEU A 10 6.37 10.89 -18.62
N LEU A 11 6.89 12.07 -18.97
CA LEU A 11 6.19 13.05 -19.82
C LEU A 11 5.90 12.49 -21.21
N LYS A 12 6.84 11.72 -21.78
CA LYS A 12 6.66 11.02 -23.06
C LYS A 12 5.60 9.92 -22.95
N ASP A 13 5.64 9.12 -21.89
CA ASP A 13 4.66 8.06 -21.62
C ASP A 13 3.24 8.62 -21.52
N VAL A 14 3.05 9.72 -20.77
CA VAL A 14 1.76 10.42 -20.68
C VAL A 14 1.28 10.87 -22.05
N SER A 15 2.17 11.47 -22.86
CA SER A 15 1.80 11.99 -24.18
C SER A 15 1.35 10.88 -25.15
N GLN A 16 1.83 9.65 -24.97
CA GLN A 16 1.47 8.50 -25.79
C GLN A 16 0.20 7.80 -25.29
N ASN A 17 0.05 7.73 -23.95
CA ASN A 17 -0.90 6.80 -23.33
C ASN A 17 -2.06 7.46 -22.59
N ALA A 18 -2.08 8.79 -22.41
CA ALA A 18 -3.16 9.48 -21.69
C ALA A 18 -4.56 9.27 -22.30
N HIS A 19 -4.64 8.89 -23.58
CA HIS A 19 -5.91 8.58 -24.24
C HIS A 19 -6.72 7.47 -23.56
N VAL A 20 -6.09 6.59 -22.78
CA VAL A 20 -6.80 5.56 -21.98
C VAL A 20 -7.69 6.15 -20.89
N TYR A 21 -7.45 7.41 -20.56
CA TYR A 21 -8.21 8.21 -19.61
C TYR A 21 -9.01 9.32 -20.28
N ALA A 22 -9.03 9.37 -21.61
CA ALA A 22 -9.92 10.25 -22.34
C ALA A 22 -11.34 9.66 -22.32
N HIS A 23 -12.28 10.40 -21.75
CA HIS A 23 -13.69 10.06 -21.89
C HIS A 23 -14.14 10.22 -23.34
N LYS A 24 -14.79 9.18 -23.89
CA LYS A 24 -15.42 9.23 -25.22
C LYS A 24 -16.53 10.29 -25.29
N SER A 25 -17.14 10.63 -24.16
CA SER A 25 -18.09 11.73 -23.97
C SER A 25 -17.95 12.26 -22.54
N LYS A 26 -17.88 13.59 -22.33
CA LYS A 26 -17.87 14.16 -20.98
C LYS A 26 -19.16 13.73 -20.26
N PRO A 27 -19.10 12.92 -19.19
CA PRO A 27 -20.31 12.54 -18.46
C PRO A 27 -20.97 13.80 -17.90
N LYS A 28 -22.30 13.82 -17.84
CA LYS A 28 -23.00 14.89 -17.13
C LYS A 28 -22.57 14.85 -15.65
N LEU A 29 -22.54 16.00 -15.00
CA LEU A 29 -22.11 16.10 -13.61
C LEU A 29 -22.95 15.19 -12.70
N GLU A 30 -24.25 15.12 -12.95
CA GLU A 30 -25.20 14.30 -12.22
C GLU A 30 -24.88 12.80 -12.34
N ASP A 31 -24.50 12.34 -13.54
CA ASP A 31 -24.13 10.95 -13.79
C ASP A 31 -22.83 10.59 -13.06
N ALA A 32 -21.85 11.51 -13.09
CA ALA A 32 -20.59 11.32 -12.38
C ALA A 32 -20.84 11.26 -10.86
N LEU A 33 -21.61 12.20 -10.30
CA LEU A 33 -21.98 12.19 -8.88
C LEU A 33 -22.75 10.93 -8.49
N PHE A 34 -23.68 10.48 -9.33
CA PHE A 34 -24.44 9.25 -9.12
C PHE A 34 -23.53 8.02 -9.03
N GLU A 35 -22.61 7.87 -10.00
CA GLU A 35 -21.63 6.78 -9.98
C GLU A 35 -20.76 6.85 -8.72
N LEU A 36 -20.22 8.04 -8.39
CA LEU A 36 -19.39 8.22 -7.20
C LEU A 36 -20.13 7.96 -5.87
N ASN A 37 -21.46 8.05 -5.84
CA ASN A 37 -22.27 7.73 -4.66
C ASN A 37 -22.66 6.24 -4.56
N GLY A 38 -22.02 5.36 -5.33
CA GLY A 38 -22.43 3.97 -5.41
C GLY A 38 -23.82 3.81 -6.01
N ARG A 39 -24.11 4.60 -7.07
CA ARG A 39 -25.38 4.62 -7.80
C ARG A 39 -26.56 5.04 -6.94
N ARG A 40 -26.34 6.06 -6.13
CA ARG A 40 -27.37 6.73 -5.33
C ARG A 40 -27.46 8.19 -5.75
N PRO A 41 -28.67 8.76 -5.92
CA PRO A 41 -28.81 10.18 -6.24
C PRO A 41 -28.09 11.06 -5.22
N VAL A 42 -27.53 12.17 -5.69
CA VAL A 42 -26.87 13.18 -4.87
C VAL A 42 -27.66 14.46 -5.05
N SER A 43 -28.24 14.95 -3.96
CA SER A 43 -29.06 16.16 -3.98
C SER A 43 -28.14 17.39 -3.93
N LEU A 44 -27.92 18.03 -5.07
CA LEU A 44 -27.37 19.38 -5.11
C LEU A 44 -28.51 20.42 -4.97
N PRO A 45 -28.24 21.59 -4.36
CA PRO A 45 -29.17 22.71 -4.38
C PRO A 45 -29.60 23.06 -5.81
N ARG A 46 -30.86 23.48 -5.99
CA ARG A 46 -31.42 23.85 -7.31
C ARG A 46 -30.62 24.97 -8.00
N HIS A 47 -30.03 25.85 -7.21
CA HIS A 47 -29.17 26.94 -7.69
C HIS A 47 -27.86 26.89 -6.95
N LEU A 48 -26.80 26.48 -7.65
CA LEU A 48 -25.44 26.61 -7.17
C LEU A 48 -24.90 28.01 -7.53
N PRO A 49 -24.13 28.67 -6.65
CA PRO A 49 -23.54 29.96 -6.97
C PRO A 49 -22.67 29.90 -8.23
N SER A 50 -22.77 30.92 -9.07
CA SER A 50 -21.86 31.10 -10.22
C SER A 50 -20.51 31.70 -9.82
N ASP A 51 -20.44 32.33 -8.64
CA ASP A 51 -19.18 32.79 -8.05
C ASP A 51 -18.39 31.62 -7.48
N GLU A 52 -17.09 31.58 -7.77
CA GLU A 52 -16.21 30.49 -7.39
C GLU A 52 -16.05 30.32 -5.88
N GLN A 53 -15.87 31.43 -5.14
CA GLN A 53 -15.64 31.37 -3.70
C GLN A 53 -16.92 30.98 -2.97
N ALA A 54 -18.06 31.55 -3.40
CA ALA A 54 -19.37 31.20 -2.89
C ALA A 54 -19.71 29.73 -3.19
N LEU A 55 -19.41 29.24 -4.40
CA LEU A 55 -19.62 27.84 -4.74
C LEU A 55 -18.77 26.94 -3.85
N LEU A 56 -17.48 27.24 -3.71
CA LEU A 56 -16.57 26.46 -2.88
C LEU A 56 -17.00 26.42 -1.41
N ALA A 57 -17.55 27.51 -0.88
CA ALA A 57 -18.11 27.56 0.48
C ALA A 57 -19.33 26.63 0.61
N VAL A 58 -20.29 26.73 -0.30
CA VAL A 58 -21.49 25.88 -0.32
C VAL A 58 -21.14 24.39 -0.45
N LEU A 59 -20.17 24.05 -1.31
CA LEU A 59 -19.75 22.66 -1.51
C LEU A 59 -19.00 22.07 -0.31
N GLN A 60 -18.30 22.90 0.47
CA GLN A 60 -17.66 22.46 1.71
C GLN A 60 -18.67 21.96 2.72
N ASP A 61 -19.82 22.64 2.83
CA ASP A 61 -20.89 22.27 3.75
C ASP A 61 -21.64 21.03 3.26
N ILE A 62 -21.98 20.96 1.96
CA ILE A 62 -22.72 19.82 1.38
C ILE A 62 -21.91 18.53 1.44
N PHE A 63 -20.62 18.60 1.14
CA PHE A 63 -19.77 17.41 0.98
C PHE A 63 -18.83 17.16 2.15
N ASP A 64 -19.00 17.85 3.28
CA ASP A 64 -18.12 17.72 4.47
C ASP A 64 -16.63 17.78 4.08
N ARG A 65 -16.29 18.80 3.27
CA ARG A 65 -14.93 19.02 2.73
C ARG A 65 -14.34 17.87 1.92
N ASN A 66 -15.14 16.91 1.46
CA ASN A 66 -14.65 15.78 0.69
C ASN A 66 -14.10 16.23 -0.67
N VAL A 67 -12.78 16.16 -0.80
CA VAL A 67 -12.01 16.68 -1.94
C VAL A 67 -12.47 16.09 -3.26
N THR A 68 -12.83 14.80 -3.28
CA THR A 68 -13.24 14.13 -4.51
C THR A 68 -14.52 14.73 -5.08
N TRP A 69 -15.48 15.03 -4.21
CA TRP A 69 -16.78 15.57 -4.61
C TRP A 69 -16.67 17.04 -4.98
N ILE A 70 -15.98 17.80 -4.12
CA ILE A 70 -15.76 19.24 -4.34
C ILE A 70 -14.97 19.46 -5.62
N SER A 71 -13.87 18.75 -5.84
CA SER A 71 -13.05 18.91 -7.06
C SER A 71 -13.81 18.54 -8.33
N LEU A 72 -14.72 17.55 -8.28
CA LEU A 72 -15.56 17.19 -9.43
C LEU A 72 -16.51 18.33 -9.81
N VAL A 73 -17.22 18.89 -8.84
CA VAL A 73 -18.16 20.00 -9.10
C VAL A 73 -17.40 21.26 -9.50
N MET A 74 -16.32 21.61 -8.79
CA MET A 74 -15.50 22.77 -9.15
C MET A 74 -14.90 22.64 -10.55
N HIS A 75 -14.44 21.45 -10.94
CA HIS A 75 -13.98 21.18 -12.31
C HIS A 75 -15.10 21.30 -13.34
N ALA A 76 -16.32 20.88 -13.03
CA ALA A 76 -17.45 21.00 -13.96
C ALA A 76 -17.83 22.47 -14.23
N TYR A 77 -17.79 23.34 -13.21
CA TYR A 77 -18.14 24.76 -13.32
C TYR A 77 -16.98 25.64 -13.80
N PHE A 78 -15.75 25.29 -13.41
CA PHE A 78 -14.54 26.06 -13.69
C PHE A 78 -13.41 25.16 -14.24
N PRO A 79 -13.63 24.49 -15.39
CA PRO A 79 -12.74 23.45 -15.91
C PRO A 79 -11.33 23.96 -16.21
N ASP A 80 -11.16 25.25 -16.48
CA ASP A 80 -9.85 25.86 -16.73
C ASP A 80 -9.04 26.09 -15.45
N ARG A 81 -9.70 26.19 -14.29
CA ARG A 81 -9.10 26.57 -12.99
C ARG A 81 -9.05 25.42 -11.98
N TYR A 82 -9.81 24.36 -12.22
CA TYR A 82 -9.84 23.18 -11.35
C TYR A 82 -9.67 21.91 -12.16
N MET A 83 -8.83 21.00 -11.69
CA MET A 83 -8.80 19.61 -12.12
C MET A 83 -9.64 18.75 -11.18
N TYR A 84 -10.30 17.73 -11.73
CA TYR A 84 -10.91 16.69 -10.91
C TYR A 84 -9.82 15.84 -10.23
N TYR A 85 -9.87 15.72 -8.91
CA TYR A 85 -8.95 14.91 -8.13
C TYR A 85 -9.70 13.85 -7.33
N ARG A 86 -9.49 12.59 -7.68
CA ARG A 86 -10.01 11.44 -6.93
C ARG A 86 -9.03 11.03 -5.84
N HIS A 87 -9.44 11.17 -4.59
CA HIS A 87 -8.70 10.58 -3.47
C HIS A 87 -8.68 9.05 -3.64
N SER A 88 -7.50 8.43 -3.55
CA SER A 88 -7.30 7.03 -3.87
C SER A 88 -6.27 6.38 -2.95
N GLN A 89 -6.19 5.05 -2.98
CA GLN A 89 -5.17 4.28 -2.26
C GLN A 89 -3.75 4.46 -2.83
N LEU A 90 -3.57 5.24 -3.91
CA LEU A 90 -2.28 5.52 -4.55
C LEU A 90 -1.62 6.81 -4.03
N GLU A 91 -2.23 7.48 -3.05
CA GLU A 91 -1.78 8.80 -2.61
C GLU A 91 -0.32 8.78 -2.09
N SER A 92 0.08 7.74 -1.34
CA SER A 92 1.46 7.62 -0.86
C SER A 92 2.44 7.58 -2.04
N GLU A 93 2.17 6.75 -3.04
CA GLU A 93 3.02 6.58 -4.21
C GLU A 93 3.08 7.86 -5.07
N ILE A 94 1.95 8.54 -5.24
CA ILE A 94 1.88 9.81 -5.98
C ILE A 94 2.75 10.87 -5.29
N PHE A 95 2.63 11.01 -3.98
CA PHE A 95 3.36 12.02 -3.22
C PHE A 95 4.84 11.67 -3.01
N GLU A 96 5.19 10.39 -2.98
CA GLU A 96 6.59 9.95 -3.13
C GLU A 96 7.17 10.39 -4.47
N GLY A 97 6.39 10.29 -5.54
CA GLY A 97 6.78 10.79 -6.85
C GLY A 97 7.01 12.30 -6.88
N PHE A 98 6.10 13.09 -6.31
CA PHE A 98 6.30 14.53 -6.17
C PHE A 98 7.57 14.86 -5.38
N ALA A 99 7.73 14.25 -4.20
CA ALA A 99 8.91 14.45 -3.36
C ALA A 99 10.22 14.03 -4.04
N PHE A 100 10.18 13.00 -4.90
CA PHE A 100 11.35 12.56 -5.65
C PHE A 100 11.77 13.59 -6.71
N PHE A 101 10.80 14.17 -7.43
CA PHE A 101 11.04 15.10 -8.53
C PHE A 101 11.14 16.57 -8.10
N SER A 102 10.87 16.92 -6.84
CA SER A 102 10.83 18.33 -6.37
C SER A 102 12.12 19.12 -6.58
N GLU A 103 13.28 18.45 -6.56
CA GLU A 103 14.59 19.07 -6.84
C GLU A 103 14.74 19.59 -8.29
N ILE A 104 14.01 19.01 -9.24
CA ILE A 104 14.09 19.37 -10.68
C ILE A 104 12.80 19.99 -11.22
N GLU A 105 11.69 19.84 -10.49
CA GLU A 105 10.41 20.46 -10.78
C GLU A 105 9.88 21.10 -9.49
N PRO A 106 10.18 22.40 -9.24
CA PRO A 106 9.82 23.10 -8.01
C PRO A 106 8.32 23.11 -7.71
N LEU A 107 7.46 22.97 -8.74
CA LEU A 107 6.01 22.83 -8.57
C LEU A 107 5.62 21.61 -7.71
N PHE A 108 6.52 20.63 -7.56
CA PHE A 108 6.30 19.43 -6.75
C PHE A 108 6.86 19.54 -5.33
N ASP A 109 7.46 20.66 -4.95
CA ASP A 109 7.88 20.93 -3.56
C ASP A 109 6.67 21.33 -2.69
N LEU A 110 5.79 20.36 -2.46
CA LEU A 110 4.55 20.56 -1.74
C LEU A 110 4.80 20.54 -0.21
N PRO A 111 4.14 21.42 0.58
CA PRO A 111 4.33 21.48 2.04
C PRO A 111 3.60 20.33 2.78
N PHE A 112 3.18 19.30 2.08
CA PHE A 112 2.45 18.14 2.59
C PHE A 112 2.75 16.90 1.77
N HIS A 113 2.58 15.73 2.40
CA HIS A 113 2.86 14.41 1.81
C HIS A 113 1.58 13.65 1.41
N ALA A 114 0.42 14.28 1.57
CA ALA A 114 -0.89 13.79 1.16
C ALA A 114 -1.91 14.93 1.22
N VAL A 115 -2.84 14.98 0.26
CA VAL A 115 -4.09 15.74 0.36
C VAL A 115 -4.99 15.14 1.44
N GLY A 116 -5.29 13.83 1.35
CA GLY A 116 -6.28 13.14 2.16
C GLY A 116 -7.72 13.47 1.75
N LYS A 117 -8.67 12.62 2.16
CA LYS A 117 -10.09 12.72 1.77
C LYS A 117 -10.71 14.10 2.02
N ASN A 118 -10.36 14.74 3.14
CA ASN A 118 -10.96 16.02 3.57
C ASN A 118 -9.95 17.20 3.53
N GLY A 119 -8.81 17.04 2.86
CA GLY A 119 -7.73 18.04 2.84
C GLY A 119 -7.91 19.13 1.78
N LEU A 120 -9.03 19.83 1.76
CA LEU A 120 -9.36 20.80 0.71
C LEU A 120 -8.26 21.86 0.48
N LYS A 121 -7.69 22.44 1.54
CA LYS A 121 -6.60 23.43 1.42
C LYS A 121 -5.37 22.84 0.69
N ARG A 122 -5.03 21.58 0.97
CA ARG A 122 -3.92 20.88 0.32
C ARG A 122 -4.25 20.58 -1.14
N TYR A 123 -5.49 20.20 -1.43
CA TYR A 123 -5.96 20.02 -2.81
C TYR A 123 -5.84 21.31 -3.61
N LEU A 124 -6.23 22.47 -3.07
CA LEU A 124 -6.14 23.74 -3.80
C LEU A 124 -4.68 24.08 -4.18
N ILE A 125 -3.73 23.82 -3.27
CA ILE A 125 -2.29 23.99 -3.55
C ILE A 125 -1.85 23.01 -4.65
N LEU A 126 -2.22 21.73 -4.53
CA LEU A 126 -1.90 20.71 -5.52
C LEU A 126 -2.51 21.03 -6.90
N ASN A 127 -3.75 21.49 -6.92
CA ASN A 127 -4.48 21.87 -8.12
C ASN A 127 -3.72 22.96 -8.89
N THR A 128 -3.35 24.06 -8.22
CA THR A 128 -2.58 25.14 -8.84
C THR A 128 -1.26 24.63 -9.41
N ALA A 129 -0.51 23.85 -8.64
CA ALA A 129 0.77 23.28 -9.07
C ALA A 129 0.62 22.38 -10.30
N LEU A 130 -0.38 21.49 -10.33
CA LEU A 130 -0.61 20.58 -11.44
C LEU A 130 -1.12 21.27 -12.70
N LEU A 131 -1.94 22.32 -12.56
CA LEU A 131 -2.38 23.12 -13.70
C LEU A 131 -1.20 23.87 -14.34
N GLN A 132 -0.35 24.50 -13.53
CA GLN A 132 0.88 25.15 -14.01
C GLN A 132 1.83 24.13 -14.66
N PHE A 133 1.98 22.96 -14.06
CA PHE A 133 2.79 21.88 -14.61
C PHE A 133 2.27 21.42 -15.98
N ALA A 134 0.95 21.24 -16.12
CA ALA A 134 0.33 20.86 -17.38
C ALA A 134 0.48 21.95 -18.46
N GLU A 135 0.39 23.22 -18.10
CA GLU A 135 0.62 24.34 -19.03
C GLU A 135 2.07 24.39 -19.51
N LYS A 136 3.04 24.13 -18.62
CA LYS A 136 4.47 24.06 -18.96
C LYS A 136 4.79 22.90 -19.91
N HIS A 137 4.27 21.70 -19.64
CA HIS A 137 4.72 20.48 -20.33
C HIS A 137 3.77 19.99 -21.44
N TRP A 138 2.48 20.34 -21.37
CA TRP A 138 1.47 19.94 -22.36
C TRP A 138 0.60 21.11 -22.88
N PRO A 139 1.19 22.26 -23.29
CA PRO A 139 0.41 23.45 -23.67
C PRO A 139 -0.53 23.21 -24.86
N ARG A 140 -0.13 22.34 -25.80
CA ARG A 140 -0.93 21.99 -26.98
C ARG A 140 -2.10 21.04 -26.70
N HIS A 141 -2.24 20.55 -25.46
CA HIS A 141 -3.22 19.54 -25.08
C HIS A 141 -4.25 20.07 -24.05
N ARG A 142 -4.51 21.39 -24.03
CA ARG A 142 -5.45 22.02 -23.08
C ARG A 142 -6.82 21.32 -23.06
N GLY A 143 -7.36 20.92 -24.21
CA GLY A 143 -8.63 20.19 -24.31
C GLY A 143 -8.60 18.72 -23.82
N LYS A 144 -7.42 18.16 -23.54
CA LYS A 144 -7.21 16.79 -23.03
C LYS A 144 -6.52 16.78 -21.66
N ARG A 145 -6.42 17.95 -21.01
CA ARG A 145 -5.63 18.15 -19.79
C ARG A 145 -5.98 17.18 -18.67
N ASP A 146 -7.27 16.88 -18.47
CA ASP A 146 -7.72 15.99 -17.41
C ASP A 146 -7.23 14.56 -17.60
N ALA A 147 -7.25 14.06 -18.84
CA ALA A 147 -6.75 12.74 -19.17
C ALA A 147 -5.23 12.64 -18.95
N TYR A 148 -4.49 13.71 -19.28
CA TYR A 148 -3.04 13.80 -19.09
C TYR A 148 -2.69 13.84 -17.61
N LEU A 149 -3.35 14.69 -16.83
CA LEU A 149 -3.14 14.79 -15.39
C LEU A 149 -3.54 13.51 -14.67
N ALA A 150 -4.69 12.92 -15.01
CA ALA A 150 -5.11 11.65 -14.42
C ALA A 150 -4.14 10.51 -14.78
N TYR A 151 -3.66 10.44 -16.03
CA TYR A 151 -2.63 9.48 -16.40
C TYR A 151 -1.35 9.70 -15.60
N PHE A 152 -0.86 10.94 -15.57
CA PHE A 152 0.36 11.32 -14.86
C PHE A 152 0.30 10.94 -13.39
N LEU A 153 -0.82 11.19 -12.71
CA LEU A 153 -1.01 10.84 -11.31
C LEU A 153 -1.17 9.33 -11.11
N TYR A 154 -2.22 8.73 -11.67
CA TYR A 154 -2.70 7.40 -11.27
C TYR A 154 -2.02 6.24 -12.00
N ARG A 155 -1.45 6.47 -13.19
CA ARG A 155 -0.67 5.44 -13.92
C ARG A 155 0.81 5.78 -14.08
N GLY A 156 1.15 7.06 -14.06
CA GLY A 156 2.51 7.56 -14.13
C GLY A 156 3.23 7.44 -12.80
N LEU A 157 3.11 8.49 -11.98
CA LEU A 157 3.73 8.58 -10.66
C LEU A 157 3.35 7.39 -9.77
N ALA A 158 2.06 7.11 -9.62
CA ALA A 158 1.59 6.04 -8.76
C ALA A 158 2.26 4.69 -9.10
N ARG A 159 2.33 4.31 -10.38
CA ARG A 159 2.94 3.04 -10.80
C ARG A 159 4.46 3.04 -10.67
N LEU A 160 5.10 4.17 -10.96
CA LEU A 160 6.55 4.32 -10.88
C LEU A 160 7.06 4.15 -9.44
N PHE A 161 6.28 4.61 -8.46
CA PHE A 161 6.63 4.55 -7.03
C PHE A 161 5.91 3.42 -6.28
N LEU A 162 5.00 2.70 -6.93
CA LEU A 162 4.38 1.53 -6.32
C LEU A 162 5.41 0.41 -6.14
N GLN A 163 5.71 0.11 -4.88
CA GLN A 163 6.55 -1.02 -4.53
C GLN A 163 5.80 -2.34 -4.78
N LYS A 164 6.07 -2.96 -5.93
CA LYS A 164 5.59 -4.32 -6.20
C LYS A 164 6.40 -5.31 -5.39
N ARG A 165 5.71 -6.07 -4.54
CA ARG A 165 6.33 -7.09 -3.70
C ARG A 165 6.32 -8.43 -4.43
N ASP A 166 7.39 -9.20 -4.34
CA ASP A 166 7.46 -10.53 -4.97
C ASP A 166 6.72 -11.62 -4.20
N TYR A 167 6.39 -11.33 -2.95
CA TYR A 167 5.71 -12.27 -2.07
C TYR A 167 4.18 -12.26 -2.24
N GLN A 168 3.58 -11.08 -2.46
CA GLN A 168 2.13 -10.93 -2.64
C GLN A 168 1.71 -11.34 -4.06
N ARG A 169 1.72 -12.64 -4.35
CA ARG A 169 1.40 -13.18 -5.69
C ARG A 169 0.22 -14.14 -5.73
N TYR A 170 -0.43 -14.36 -4.59
CA TYR A 170 -1.60 -15.23 -4.47
C TYR A 170 -2.75 -14.44 -3.89
N TRP A 171 -3.89 -14.54 -4.55
CA TRP A 171 -5.08 -13.77 -4.24
C TRP A 171 -6.29 -14.67 -4.19
N VAL A 172 -7.29 -14.26 -3.44
CA VAL A 172 -8.63 -14.87 -3.46
C VAL A 172 -9.62 -13.86 -3.96
N VAL A 173 -10.41 -14.24 -4.96
CA VAL A 173 -11.63 -13.52 -5.37
C VAL A 173 -12.83 -14.26 -4.81
N ILE A 174 -13.66 -13.55 -4.07
CA ILE A 174 -14.92 -14.01 -3.50
C ILE A 174 -16.05 -13.47 -4.36
N SER A 175 -16.91 -14.34 -4.88
CA SER A 175 -17.99 -13.89 -5.78
C SER A 175 -19.31 -14.62 -5.61
N ARG A 176 -20.39 -13.88 -5.87
CA ARG A 176 -21.75 -14.38 -6.11
C ARG A 176 -22.08 -14.46 -7.61
N GLU A 177 -21.31 -13.77 -8.47
CA GLU A 177 -21.52 -13.73 -9.93
C GLU A 177 -20.88 -14.94 -10.61
N HIS A 178 -21.46 -16.11 -10.38
CA HIS A 178 -20.93 -17.40 -10.85
C HIS A 178 -20.77 -17.48 -12.38
N GLN A 179 -21.69 -16.88 -13.13
CA GLN A 179 -21.71 -16.97 -14.59
C GLN A 179 -20.57 -16.18 -15.25
N ARG A 180 -20.28 -14.98 -14.74
CA ARG A 180 -19.22 -14.13 -15.31
C ARG A 180 -17.85 -14.81 -15.19
N LEU A 181 -17.60 -15.49 -14.07
CA LEU A 181 -16.38 -16.26 -13.81
C LEU A 181 -16.26 -17.57 -14.59
N ASN A 182 -17.27 -17.93 -15.41
CA ASN A 182 -17.12 -19.04 -16.36
C ASN A 182 -16.43 -18.63 -17.66
N ARG A 183 -16.31 -17.32 -17.92
CA ARG A 183 -15.65 -16.80 -19.12
C ARG A 183 -14.13 -17.04 -19.05
N PRO A 184 -13.47 -17.25 -20.21
CA PRO A 184 -12.02 -17.47 -20.25
C PRO A 184 -11.21 -16.24 -19.83
N ARG A 185 -11.78 -15.04 -20.00
CA ARG A 185 -11.22 -13.76 -19.57
C ARG A 185 -12.30 -12.91 -18.92
N VAL A 186 -11.94 -12.22 -17.85
CA VAL A 186 -12.83 -11.29 -17.14
C VAL A 186 -12.04 -10.09 -16.64
N VAL A 187 -12.65 -8.91 -16.72
CA VAL A 187 -12.22 -7.75 -15.92
C VAL A 187 -12.93 -7.83 -14.58
N TRP A 188 -12.19 -7.72 -13.48
CA TRP A 188 -12.72 -7.89 -12.13
C TRP A 188 -12.12 -6.88 -11.16
N SER A 189 -12.76 -6.70 -9.99
CA SER A 189 -12.17 -5.91 -8.92
C SER A 189 -10.84 -6.52 -8.47
N GLY A 190 -9.82 -5.71 -8.24
CA GLY A 190 -8.49 -6.11 -7.80
C GLY A 190 -7.93 -5.23 -6.70
N ARG A 191 -6.63 -5.37 -6.46
CA ARG A 191 -5.84 -4.60 -5.50
C ARG A 191 -4.67 -3.94 -6.21
N LYS A 192 -4.17 -2.80 -5.73
CA LYS A 192 -3.05 -2.10 -6.39
C LYS A 192 -1.78 -2.94 -6.42
N GLU A 193 -1.61 -3.80 -5.43
CA GLU A 193 -0.43 -4.65 -5.26
C GLU A 193 -0.41 -5.88 -6.19
N MET A 194 -1.55 -6.20 -6.83
CA MET A 194 -1.59 -7.26 -7.85
C MET A 194 -0.68 -6.91 -9.03
N LYS A 195 -0.13 -7.93 -9.69
CA LYS A 195 0.67 -7.75 -10.90
C LYS A 195 0.45 -8.86 -11.91
N ARG A 196 0.77 -8.58 -13.17
CA ARG A 196 0.79 -9.60 -14.24
C ARG A 196 1.53 -10.84 -13.76
N GLY A 197 0.88 -11.99 -13.92
CA GLY A 197 1.44 -13.29 -13.57
C GLY A 197 1.00 -13.83 -12.20
N ASP A 198 0.41 -13.01 -11.34
CA ASP A 198 -0.14 -13.43 -10.05
C ASP A 198 -1.27 -14.46 -10.21
N TRP A 199 -1.40 -15.32 -9.21
CA TRP A 199 -2.43 -16.34 -9.13
C TRP A 199 -3.65 -15.87 -8.36
N VAL A 200 -4.83 -16.17 -8.89
CA VAL A 200 -6.11 -15.84 -8.27
C VAL A 200 -6.94 -17.10 -8.10
N PHE A 201 -7.22 -17.44 -6.84
CA PHE A 201 -8.14 -18.51 -6.47
C PHE A 201 -9.55 -17.95 -6.34
N VAL A 202 -10.51 -18.56 -7.03
CA VAL A 202 -11.90 -18.10 -7.01
C VAL A 202 -12.68 -18.89 -5.98
N TYR A 203 -13.15 -18.19 -4.95
CA TYR A 203 -14.16 -18.69 -4.02
C TYR A 203 -15.56 -18.32 -4.52
N ARG A 204 -16.32 -19.35 -4.87
CA ARG A 204 -17.74 -19.21 -5.16
C ARG A 204 -18.52 -19.32 -3.86
N THR A 205 -19.25 -18.26 -3.54
CA THR A 205 -20.20 -18.24 -2.41
C THR A 205 -21.37 -19.20 -2.66
N LYS A 206 -22.44 -19.14 -1.83
CA LYS A 206 -23.60 -20.02 -1.98
C LYS A 206 -24.10 -20.09 -3.44
N PRO A 207 -24.50 -21.27 -3.94
CA PRO A 207 -24.64 -22.54 -3.21
C PRO A 207 -23.33 -23.35 -3.05
N TYR A 208 -22.26 -23.00 -3.76
CA TYR A 208 -21.04 -23.82 -3.83
C TYR A 208 -20.20 -23.80 -2.54
N SER A 209 -20.04 -22.61 -1.93
CA SER A 209 -19.24 -22.40 -0.71
C SER A 209 -17.84 -23.04 -0.77
N SER A 210 -17.16 -22.88 -1.90
CA SER A 210 -15.91 -23.59 -2.22
C SER A 210 -14.97 -22.76 -3.09
N LEU A 211 -13.66 -23.02 -3.00
CA LEU A 211 -12.71 -22.63 -4.04
C LEU A 211 -12.89 -23.55 -5.24
N THR A 212 -13.09 -23.00 -6.44
CA THR A 212 -13.49 -23.78 -7.62
C THR A 212 -12.67 -23.53 -8.86
N ASP A 213 -11.99 -22.39 -8.97
CA ASP A 213 -11.28 -22.01 -10.18
C ASP A 213 -9.95 -21.34 -9.85
N LEU A 214 -9.01 -21.48 -10.80
CA LEU A 214 -7.72 -20.83 -10.78
C LEU A 214 -7.64 -19.88 -11.98
N PHE A 215 -7.27 -18.65 -11.71
CA PHE A 215 -7.06 -17.58 -12.68
C PHE A 215 -5.65 -17.02 -12.56
N ARG A 216 -5.21 -16.30 -13.59
CA ARG A 216 -3.96 -15.56 -13.61
C ARG A 216 -4.21 -14.12 -14.03
N ILE A 217 -3.53 -13.19 -13.38
CA ILE A 217 -3.58 -11.76 -13.73
C ILE A 217 -2.84 -11.54 -15.05
N GLU A 218 -3.49 -10.94 -16.04
CA GLU A 218 -2.93 -10.69 -17.37
C GLU A 218 -2.39 -9.26 -17.53
N ASP A 219 -2.79 -8.32 -16.69
CA ASP A 219 -2.30 -6.93 -16.76
C ASP A 219 -2.21 -6.26 -15.39
N ASP A 220 -1.46 -5.15 -15.34
CA ASP A 220 -1.31 -4.36 -14.12
C ASP A 220 -2.64 -3.71 -13.70
N PRO A 221 -2.90 -3.59 -12.38
CA PRO A 221 -4.13 -2.99 -11.87
C PRO A 221 -4.35 -1.56 -12.35
N VAL A 222 -5.61 -1.24 -12.62
CA VAL A 222 -6.03 0.06 -13.14
C VAL A 222 -6.93 0.74 -12.14
N PHE A 223 -6.56 1.94 -11.72
CA PHE A 223 -7.49 2.82 -11.00
C PHE A 223 -8.29 3.64 -12.01
N ASP A 224 -9.61 3.61 -11.89
CA ASP A 224 -10.52 4.45 -12.65
C ASP A 224 -10.99 5.61 -11.75
N PRO A 225 -10.46 6.83 -11.91
CA PRO A 225 -10.84 7.93 -11.05
C PRO A 225 -12.28 8.45 -11.31
N TRP A 226 -12.91 8.14 -12.45
CA TRP A 226 -14.28 8.57 -12.75
C TRP A 226 -15.33 7.52 -12.41
N GLY A 227 -14.92 6.25 -12.28
CA GLY A 227 -15.80 5.17 -11.90
C GLY A 227 -16.31 5.28 -10.46
N GLY A 228 -17.52 4.77 -10.23
CA GLY A 228 -18.11 4.66 -8.89
C GLY A 228 -17.38 3.69 -7.95
N TRP A 229 -16.53 2.83 -8.50
CA TRP A 229 -15.74 1.87 -7.73
C TRP A 229 -14.45 2.50 -7.20
N HIS A 230 -14.22 2.40 -5.89
CA HIS A 230 -13.03 2.96 -5.23
C HIS A 230 -11.77 2.08 -5.33
N GLY A 231 -11.88 0.89 -5.90
CA GLY A 231 -10.78 -0.07 -6.01
C GLY A 231 -10.14 -0.09 -7.39
N PHE A 232 -9.41 -1.15 -7.66
CA PHE A 232 -8.69 -1.35 -8.91
C PHE A 232 -9.45 -2.33 -9.79
N TRP A 233 -9.23 -2.24 -11.09
CA TRP A 233 -9.65 -3.22 -12.08
C TRP A 233 -8.46 -4.01 -12.57
N VAL A 234 -8.62 -5.32 -12.70
CA VAL A 234 -7.61 -6.24 -13.23
C VAL A 234 -8.24 -7.14 -14.28
N GLU A 235 -7.50 -7.42 -15.35
CA GLU A 235 -7.86 -8.49 -16.28
C GLU A 235 -7.32 -9.82 -15.76
N MET A 236 -8.20 -10.81 -15.68
CA MET A 236 -7.89 -12.17 -15.23
C MET A 236 -8.23 -13.17 -16.33
N LYS A 237 -7.33 -14.12 -16.56
CA LYS A 237 -7.51 -15.24 -17.46
C LYS A 237 -7.70 -16.53 -16.68
N LYS A 238 -8.75 -17.29 -17.02
CA LYS A 238 -9.00 -18.60 -16.42
C LYS A 238 -7.91 -19.58 -16.85
N VAL A 239 -7.30 -20.25 -15.89
CA VAL A 239 -6.22 -21.22 -16.11
C VAL A 239 -6.73 -22.65 -15.97
N ALA A 240 -7.48 -22.93 -14.91
CA ALA A 240 -8.02 -24.26 -14.65
C ALA A 240 -9.26 -24.19 -13.77
N ALA A 241 -10.12 -25.22 -13.89
CA ALA A 241 -11.04 -25.57 -12.82
C ALA A 241 -10.28 -26.36 -11.76
N LEU A 242 -10.60 -26.12 -10.49
CA LEU A 242 -10.08 -26.87 -9.35
C LEU A 242 -11.16 -27.81 -8.84
N PRO A 243 -10.81 -29.01 -8.32
CA PRO A 243 -11.73 -29.76 -7.48
C PRO A 243 -12.23 -28.85 -6.34
N PRO A 244 -13.54 -28.84 -6.02
CA PRO A 244 -14.08 -27.95 -5.01
C PRO A 244 -13.40 -28.13 -3.65
N ILE A 245 -12.68 -27.11 -3.17
CA ILE A 245 -12.14 -27.07 -1.81
C ILE A 245 -13.17 -26.32 -0.96
N SER A 246 -14.05 -27.08 -0.30
CA SER A 246 -15.19 -26.51 0.42
C SER A 246 -14.79 -25.79 1.70
N LEU A 247 -15.62 -24.85 2.15
CA LEU A 247 -15.47 -24.21 3.46
C LEU A 247 -15.43 -25.23 4.60
N LYS A 248 -16.19 -26.35 4.48
CA LYS A 248 -16.16 -27.45 5.45
C LYS A 248 -14.77 -28.09 5.53
N VAL A 249 -14.16 -28.39 4.38
CA VAL A 249 -12.80 -28.94 4.29
C VAL A 249 -11.80 -27.97 4.90
N MET A 250 -11.88 -26.67 4.58
CA MET A 250 -10.97 -25.66 5.12
C MET A 250 -11.10 -25.46 6.63
N ARG A 251 -12.31 -25.61 7.20
CA ARG A 251 -12.53 -25.52 8.65
C ARG A 251 -11.98 -26.72 9.44
N ALA A 252 -11.94 -27.89 8.81
CA ALA A 252 -11.38 -29.09 9.44
C ALA A 252 -9.84 -29.10 9.46
N ASP A 253 -9.21 -28.23 8.67
CA ASP A 253 -7.76 -28.12 8.59
C ASP A 253 -7.21 -27.12 9.60
N ALA A 254 -6.29 -27.54 10.47
CA ALA A 254 -5.77 -26.70 11.56
C ALA A 254 -5.11 -25.39 11.08
N THR A 255 -4.49 -25.38 9.90
CA THR A 255 -3.86 -24.18 9.34
C THR A 255 -4.90 -23.30 8.62
N LEU A 256 -5.73 -23.90 7.75
CA LEU A 256 -6.72 -23.13 7.00
C LEU A 256 -7.83 -22.57 7.89
N ALA A 257 -8.19 -23.26 8.99
CA ALA A 257 -9.19 -22.79 9.95
C ALA A 257 -8.81 -21.45 10.59
N GLN A 258 -7.51 -21.18 10.75
CA GLN A 258 -7.01 -19.92 11.31
C GLN A 258 -6.99 -18.77 10.31
N TRP A 259 -7.08 -19.07 9.02
CA TRP A 259 -7.11 -18.06 7.97
C TRP A 259 -8.31 -17.12 8.16
N SER A 260 -8.07 -15.82 8.13
CA SER A 260 -9.08 -14.76 8.31
C SER A 260 -10.31 -14.99 7.44
N LEU A 261 -10.13 -15.40 6.17
CA LEU A 261 -11.23 -15.69 5.25
C LEU A 261 -12.12 -16.83 5.70
N VAL A 262 -11.53 -17.92 6.20
CA VAL A 262 -12.29 -19.07 6.69
C VAL A 262 -13.07 -18.69 7.95
N ARG A 263 -12.46 -17.96 8.88
CA ARG A 263 -13.11 -17.48 10.11
C ARG A 263 -14.29 -16.56 9.80
N ARG A 264 -14.16 -15.65 8.84
CA ARG A 264 -15.26 -14.76 8.39
C ARG A 264 -16.15 -15.37 7.30
N GLN A 265 -16.05 -16.67 7.06
CA GLN A 265 -16.89 -17.41 6.11
C GLN A 265 -16.86 -16.85 4.68
N PHE A 266 -15.70 -16.34 4.25
CA PHE A 266 -15.49 -15.69 2.97
C PHE A 266 -16.46 -14.53 2.71
N GLN A 267 -16.75 -13.73 3.74
CA GLN A 267 -17.29 -12.38 3.55
C GLN A 267 -16.18 -11.44 3.06
N GLY A 268 -16.49 -10.63 2.04
CA GLY A 268 -15.56 -9.68 1.41
C GLY A 268 -15.57 -9.78 -0.12
N SER A 269 -14.54 -9.21 -0.77
CA SER A 269 -14.37 -9.23 -2.22
C SER A 269 -13.05 -9.88 -2.63
N VAL A 270 -11.93 -9.20 -2.44
CA VAL A 270 -10.60 -9.67 -2.86
C VAL A 270 -9.60 -9.53 -1.73
N GLU A 271 -8.83 -10.55 -1.44
CA GLU A 271 -7.79 -10.51 -0.41
C GLU A 271 -6.53 -11.26 -0.83
N ALA A 272 -5.38 -10.81 -0.35
CA ALA A 272 -4.11 -11.53 -0.47
C ALA A 272 -4.14 -12.83 0.35
N MET A 273 -3.43 -13.83 -0.13
CA MET A 273 -3.32 -15.14 0.51
C MET A 273 -1.92 -15.32 1.11
N PRO A 274 -1.79 -15.60 2.43
CA PRO A 274 -0.52 -15.93 3.05
C PRO A 274 0.12 -17.19 2.44
N HIS A 275 1.45 -17.31 2.47
CA HIS A 275 2.13 -18.48 1.90
C HIS A 275 1.83 -19.76 2.68
N THR A 276 1.64 -19.69 4.00
CA THR A 276 1.23 -20.86 4.80
C THR A 276 -0.12 -21.40 4.34
N VAL A 277 -1.07 -20.51 4.05
CA VAL A 277 -2.40 -20.84 3.52
C VAL A 277 -2.27 -21.43 2.11
N TYR A 278 -1.55 -20.75 1.22
CA TYR A 278 -1.31 -21.22 -0.15
C TYR A 278 -0.68 -22.62 -0.16
N ASN A 279 0.41 -22.81 0.59
CA ASN A 279 1.12 -24.10 0.71
C ASN A 279 0.20 -25.21 1.23
N ARG A 280 -0.72 -24.88 2.16
CA ARG A 280 -1.70 -25.83 2.68
C ARG A 280 -2.78 -26.15 1.65
N LEU A 281 -3.32 -25.15 0.94
CA LEU A 281 -4.27 -25.33 -0.14
C LEU A 281 -3.73 -26.22 -1.27
N LEU A 282 -2.44 -26.11 -1.62
CA LEU A 282 -1.81 -26.98 -2.61
C LEU A 282 -1.94 -28.47 -2.28
N ARG A 283 -2.11 -28.87 -1.01
CA ARG A 283 -2.31 -30.27 -0.63
C ARG A 283 -3.67 -30.83 -1.05
N HIS A 284 -4.64 -29.95 -1.28
CA HIS A 284 -5.97 -30.31 -1.76
C HIS A 284 -6.09 -30.23 -3.29
N ILE A 285 -5.04 -29.77 -3.99
CA ILE A 285 -5.02 -29.66 -5.45
C ILE A 285 -4.32 -30.90 -6.04
N PRO A 286 -4.93 -31.59 -7.02
CA PRO A 286 -4.32 -32.76 -7.65
C PRO A 286 -2.92 -32.47 -8.17
N GLU A 287 -2.01 -33.44 -8.00
CA GLU A 287 -0.63 -33.30 -8.45
C GLU A 287 -0.51 -33.02 -9.95
N SER A 288 -1.39 -33.61 -10.78
CA SER A 288 -1.45 -33.35 -12.22
C SER A 288 -1.71 -31.88 -12.54
N VAL A 289 -2.66 -31.24 -11.84
CA VAL A 289 -2.97 -29.81 -11.96
C VAL A 289 -1.79 -28.97 -11.47
N ARG A 290 -1.18 -29.33 -10.34
CA ARG A 290 -0.01 -28.62 -9.79
C ARG A 290 1.18 -28.65 -10.74
N LYS A 291 1.51 -29.83 -11.30
CA LYS A 291 2.61 -29.98 -12.26
C LYS A 291 2.35 -29.21 -13.55
N ARG A 292 1.15 -29.36 -14.14
CA ARG A 292 0.76 -28.68 -15.38
C ARG A 292 0.86 -27.16 -15.29
N HIS A 293 0.50 -26.58 -14.14
CA HIS A 293 0.48 -25.13 -13.93
C HIS A 293 1.63 -24.60 -13.06
N GLN A 294 2.61 -25.47 -12.73
CA GLN A 294 3.79 -25.13 -11.95
C GLN A 294 3.46 -24.52 -10.57
N LEU A 295 2.40 -25.00 -9.93
CA LEU A 295 2.00 -24.59 -8.59
C LEU A 295 2.88 -25.27 -7.56
N ARG A 296 3.96 -24.59 -7.17
CA ARG A 296 4.93 -25.09 -6.20
C ARG A 296 4.72 -24.42 -4.84
N PRO A 297 4.95 -25.14 -3.73
CA PRO A 297 4.99 -24.53 -2.41
C PRO A 297 6.06 -23.44 -2.33
N GLU A 298 5.77 -22.42 -1.56
CA GLU A 298 6.68 -21.33 -1.27
C GLU A 298 7.60 -21.66 -0.11
N ARG A 299 8.80 -21.07 -0.15
CA ARG A 299 9.75 -21.14 0.96
C ARG A 299 9.25 -20.31 2.13
N ILE A 300 9.18 -20.95 3.29
CA ILE A 300 8.95 -20.35 4.61
C ILE A 300 10.11 -20.75 5.51
N ALA A 301 10.51 -19.88 6.43
CA ALA A 301 11.53 -20.22 7.43
C ALA A 301 10.97 -21.23 8.44
N HIS A 302 11.87 -21.91 9.15
CA HIS A 302 11.52 -22.76 10.29
C HIS A 302 11.20 -21.92 11.54
N ALA A 303 10.35 -20.91 11.40
CA ALA A 303 9.87 -20.07 12.48
C ALA A 303 8.33 -20.12 12.56
N PRO A 304 7.74 -20.07 13.76
CA PRO A 304 6.31 -20.37 13.94
C PRO A 304 5.35 -19.50 13.13
N ARG A 305 5.67 -18.23 12.89
CA ARG A 305 4.83 -17.28 12.14
C ARG A 305 5.31 -17.02 10.72
N SER A 306 6.35 -17.71 10.25
CA SER A 306 6.87 -17.49 8.91
C SER A 306 5.78 -17.79 7.88
N GLY A 307 5.54 -16.81 7.00
CA GLY A 307 4.54 -16.88 5.95
C GLY A 307 3.07 -16.73 6.39
N GLU A 308 2.81 -16.35 7.65
CA GLU A 308 1.46 -16.10 8.18
C GLU A 308 0.86 -14.75 7.73
N PHE A 309 1.72 -13.77 7.48
CA PHE A 309 1.31 -12.40 7.15
C PHE A 309 1.21 -12.19 5.64
N VAL A 310 0.39 -11.23 5.23
CA VAL A 310 0.24 -10.86 3.82
C VAL A 310 1.12 -9.66 3.42
N SER A 311 1.53 -8.82 4.36
CA SER A 311 2.45 -7.68 4.14
C SER A 311 3.24 -7.33 5.39
N GLU A 312 4.24 -6.44 5.24
CA GLU A 312 4.92 -5.82 6.39
C GLU A 312 3.94 -5.04 7.24
N LYS A 313 3.08 -4.23 6.60
CA LYS A 313 2.02 -3.50 7.27
C LYS A 313 1.09 -4.40 8.10
N ASP A 314 0.73 -5.57 7.60
CA ASP A 314 -0.08 -6.55 8.34
C ASP A 314 0.66 -7.05 9.59
N PHE A 315 1.97 -7.30 9.49
CA PHE A 315 2.80 -7.66 10.64
C PHE A 315 2.97 -6.50 11.63
N GLU A 316 3.14 -5.27 11.15
CA GLU A 316 3.23 -4.06 11.98
C GLU A 316 1.97 -3.85 12.81
N ASP A 317 0.82 -3.85 12.14
CA ASP A 317 -0.48 -3.56 12.74
C ASP A 317 -0.87 -4.66 13.76
N ARG A 318 -0.45 -5.92 13.53
CA ARG A 318 -0.81 -7.07 14.38
C ARG A 318 0.23 -7.43 15.46
N VAL A 319 1.47 -6.94 15.36
CA VAL A 319 2.56 -7.38 16.26
C VAL A 319 3.37 -6.21 16.79
N ILE A 320 4.02 -5.43 15.92
CA ILE A 320 4.95 -4.38 16.34
C ILE A 320 4.20 -3.26 17.08
N GLU A 321 3.12 -2.73 16.50
CA GLU A 321 2.35 -1.65 17.12
C GLU A 321 1.76 -2.05 18.48
N PRO A 322 1.05 -3.19 18.61
CA PRO A 322 0.55 -3.64 19.90
C PRO A 322 1.66 -3.78 20.95
N LEU A 323 2.82 -4.35 20.57
CA LEU A 323 3.94 -4.54 21.49
C LEU A 323 4.53 -3.20 21.97
N LEU A 324 4.76 -2.26 21.07
CA LEU A 324 5.28 -0.93 21.43
C LEU A 324 4.31 -0.17 22.34
N ARG A 325 3.00 -0.28 22.08
CA ARG A 325 1.97 0.31 22.94
C ARG A 325 1.92 -0.35 24.32
N HIS A 326 2.01 -1.68 24.37
CA HIS A 326 2.07 -2.45 25.62
C HIS A 326 3.23 -1.99 26.50
N TRP A 327 4.41 -1.76 25.90
CA TRP A 327 5.58 -1.24 26.60
C TRP A 327 5.50 0.24 27.03
N GLY A 328 4.41 0.93 26.69
CA GLY A 328 4.19 2.35 26.98
C GLY A 328 5.04 3.28 26.10
N PHE A 329 5.55 2.81 24.96
CA PHE A 329 6.35 3.64 24.06
C PHE A 329 5.47 4.40 23.07
N SER A 330 5.93 5.60 22.72
CA SER A 330 5.38 6.37 21.61
C SER A 330 6.22 6.13 20.36
N PHE A 331 5.58 6.14 19.19
CA PHE A 331 6.29 5.87 17.94
C PHE A 331 5.72 6.66 16.77
N LYS A 332 6.58 6.91 15.77
CA LYS A 332 6.20 7.43 14.46
C LYS A 332 6.43 6.35 13.42
N ARG A 333 5.37 6.02 12.67
CA ARG A 333 5.48 5.12 11.51
C ARG A 333 6.12 5.83 10.33
N GLN A 334 6.81 5.07 9.48
CA GLN A 334 7.32 5.55 8.19
C GLN A 334 8.04 6.90 8.34
N TYR A 335 8.83 6.99 9.42
CA TYR A 335 9.47 8.22 9.84
C TYR A 335 10.46 8.65 8.76
N VAL A 336 10.15 9.78 8.13
CA VAL A 336 10.95 10.32 7.02
C VAL A 336 12.22 10.91 7.60
N CYS A 337 13.34 10.49 7.03
CA CYS A 337 14.64 11.02 7.37
C CYS A 337 15.26 11.62 6.11
N ALA A 338 15.76 12.85 6.21
CA ALA A 338 16.50 13.51 5.13
C ALA A 338 17.95 13.64 5.57
N PHE A 339 18.85 13.07 4.78
CA PHE A 339 20.28 13.05 5.07
C PHE A 339 21.01 13.81 3.98
N GLN A 340 21.78 14.82 4.38
CA GLN A 340 22.68 15.48 3.46
C GLN A 340 23.95 14.64 3.29
N ILE A 341 24.16 14.12 2.09
CA ILE A 341 25.37 13.40 1.70
C ILE A 341 26.02 14.20 0.57
N GLY A 342 27.06 14.97 0.93
CA GLY A 342 27.66 15.96 0.03
C GLY A 342 26.66 17.08 -0.33
N SER A 343 26.42 17.28 -1.62
CA SER A 343 25.44 18.24 -2.13
C SER A 343 24.03 17.65 -2.32
N GLN A 344 23.85 16.35 -2.07
CA GLN A 344 22.56 15.66 -2.29
C GLN A 344 21.83 15.44 -0.97
N ILE A 345 20.51 15.60 -1.00
CA ILE A 345 19.63 15.17 0.09
C ILE A 345 19.07 13.79 -0.25
N ILE A 346 19.52 12.77 0.47
CA ILE A 346 18.96 11.43 0.37
C ILE A 346 17.85 11.31 1.39
N ARG A 347 16.62 11.06 0.90
CA ARG A 347 15.46 10.79 1.76
C ARG A 347 15.29 9.28 1.95
N GLY A 348 15.23 8.86 3.21
CA GLY A 348 14.89 7.50 3.62
C GLY A 348 13.64 7.48 4.50
N ARG A 349 13.11 6.29 4.76
CA ARG A 349 12.04 6.08 5.72
C ARG A 349 12.40 4.93 6.62
N VAL A 350 12.20 5.15 7.91
CA VAL A 350 12.32 4.13 8.95
C VAL A 350 10.93 3.66 9.31
N ASP A 351 10.71 2.35 9.42
CA ASP A 351 9.36 1.83 9.65
C ASP A 351 8.79 2.29 10.99
N PHE A 352 9.59 2.24 12.06
CA PHE A 352 9.23 2.84 13.36
C PHE A 352 10.40 3.59 13.96
N PHE A 353 10.17 4.86 14.28
CA PHE A 353 11.01 5.62 15.20
C PHE A 353 10.37 5.63 16.59
N VAL A 354 11.08 5.10 17.59
CA VAL A 354 10.53 4.78 18.92
C VAL A 354 11.13 5.70 19.98
N GLN A 355 10.28 6.28 20.82
CA GLN A 355 10.66 7.23 21.86
C GLN A 355 9.73 7.14 23.08
N ASP A 356 10.19 7.67 24.21
CA ASP A 356 9.36 7.94 25.39
C ASP A 356 9.50 9.41 25.82
N GLN A 357 9.04 9.75 27.02
CA GLN A 357 9.14 11.10 27.59
C GLN A 357 10.58 11.59 27.76
N GLN A 358 11.56 10.69 27.86
CA GLN A 358 12.97 11.04 27.94
C GLN A 358 13.60 11.25 26.56
N GLY A 359 12.93 10.90 25.47
CA GLY A 359 13.41 11.09 24.09
C GLY A 359 13.63 9.76 23.33
N PRO A 360 14.41 9.79 22.22
CA PRO A 360 14.59 8.63 21.35
C PRO A 360 15.18 7.41 22.08
N ILE A 361 14.62 6.24 21.81
CA ILE A 361 15.08 4.96 22.35
C ILE A 361 15.83 4.18 21.28
N THR A 362 15.15 3.93 20.15
CA THR A 362 15.61 3.04 19.10
C THR A 362 14.79 3.25 17.82
N LEU A 363 15.08 2.46 16.80
CA LEU A 363 14.22 2.29 15.64
C LEU A 363 13.93 0.82 15.35
N PHE A 364 12.83 0.53 14.65
CA PHE A 364 12.56 -0.77 14.07
C PHE A 364 12.60 -0.65 12.55
N GLU A 365 13.41 -1.53 11.94
CA GLU A 365 13.40 -1.82 10.51
C GLU A 365 12.63 -3.14 10.33
N ASN A 366 11.50 -3.06 9.66
CA ASN A 366 10.61 -4.18 9.47
C ASN A 366 10.83 -4.83 8.11
N LYS A 367 10.87 -6.17 8.08
CA LYS A 367 10.97 -6.97 6.87
C LYS A 367 9.84 -7.97 6.82
N PHE A 368 9.33 -8.13 5.61
CA PHE A 368 8.27 -9.08 5.33
C PHE A 368 8.66 -10.52 5.75
N ARG A 369 9.93 -10.89 5.55
CA ARG A 369 10.50 -12.17 5.96
C ARG A 369 12.01 -12.09 6.04
N ILE A 370 12.60 -12.97 6.83
CA ILE A 370 14.05 -13.24 6.86
C ILE A 370 14.22 -14.75 6.76
N LEU A 371 14.57 -15.25 5.57
CA LEU A 371 14.66 -16.70 5.31
C LEU A 371 16.02 -17.30 5.67
N GLY A 372 17.03 -16.46 5.88
CA GLY A 372 18.38 -16.88 6.21
C GLY A 372 19.30 -15.69 6.49
N GLU A 373 20.57 -15.97 6.72
CA GLU A 373 21.55 -14.97 7.16
C GLU A 373 21.75 -13.83 6.15
N ASP A 374 21.71 -14.12 4.85
CA ASP A 374 21.88 -13.11 3.81
C ASP A 374 20.78 -12.03 3.85
N ASP A 375 19.54 -12.45 4.12
CA ASP A 375 18.40 -11.54 4.28
C ASP A 375 18.58 -10.69 5.55
N LEU A 376 19.00 -11.34 6.65
CA LEU A 376 19.25 -10.65 7.92
C LEU A 376 20.37 -9.62 7.77
N ARG A 377 21.50 -9.97 7.15
CA ARG A 377 22.63 -9.04 6.94
C ARG A 377 22.22 -7.80 6.15
N LYS A 378 21.39 -7.93 5.11
CA LYS A 378 20.86 -6.79 4.35
C LYS A 378 19.97 -5.89 5.20
N ALA A 379 19.06 -6.49 5.97
CA ALA A 379 18.18 -5.76 6.88
C ALA A 379 18.96 -5.04 7.98
N THR A 380 19.94 -5.71 8.59
CA THR A 380 20.84 -5.14 9.59
C THR A 380 21.63 -3.96 9.04
N ALA A 381 22.18 -4.08 7.82
CA ALA A 381 22.93 -2.99 7.19
C ALA A 381 22.06 -1.74 6.96
N GLN A 382 20.82 -1.93 6.51
CA GLN A 382 19.87 -0.84 6.32
C GLN A 382 19.51 -0.17 7.65
N ALA A 383 19.10 -0.96 8.65
CA ALA A 383 18.72 -0.46 9.97
C ALA A 383 19.87 0.27 10.67
N LYS A 384 21.09 -0.28 10.58
CA LYS A 384 22.33 0.36 11.05
C LYS A 384 22.53 1.73 10.44
N SER A 385 22.38 1.85 9.12
CA SER A 385 22.59 3.13 8.42
C SER A 385 21.67 4.21 8.98
N TYR A 386 20.38 3.89 9.16
CA TYR A 386 19.43 4.84 9.73
C TYR A 386 19.73 5.15 11.20
N ALA A 387 20.11 4.14 11.98
CA ALA A 387 20.36 4.31 13.40
C ALA A 387 21.56 5.23 13.67
N LEU A 388 22.64 5.08 12.88
CA LEU A 388 23.80 5.99 12.92
C LEU A 388 23.40 7.42 12.57
N GLN A 389 22.62 7.60 11.50
CA GLN A 389 22.24 8.94 11.04
C GLN A 389 21.25 9.64 11.98
N LEU A 390 20.40 8.87 12.68
CA LEU A 390 19.46 9.38 13.69
C LEU A 390 20.09 9.51 15.08
N GLY A 391 21.35 9.11 15.25
CA GLY A 391 22.07 9.20 16.52
C GLY A 391 21.47 8.33 17.63
N VAL A 392 20.79 7.23 17.28
CA VAL A 392 20.23 6.29 18.27
C VAL A 392 21.23 5.17 18.58
N PRO A 393 21.34 4.71 19.85
CA PRO A 393 22.40 3.79 20.27
C PRO A 393 22.12 2.31 19.95
N SER A 394 20.94 2.03 19.40
CA SER A 394 20.48 0.69 19.09
C SER A 394 19.48 0.73 17.94
N PHE A 395 19.23 -0.43 17.35
CA PHE A 395 18.15 -0.65 16.40
C PHE A 395 17.64 -2.08 16.50
N VAL A 396 16.41 -2.29 16.05
CA VAL A 396 15.77 -3.59 15.96
C VAL A 396 15.50 -3.91 14.50
N VAL A 397 15.94 -5.10 14.07
CA VAL A 397 15.41 -5.70 12.84
C VAL A 397 14.22 -6.56 13.24
N ALA A 398 13.10 -6.41 12.54
CA ALA A 398 11.86 -7.12 12.83
C ALA A 398 11.35 -7.87 11.62
N SER A 399 10.85 -9.09 11.82
CA SER A 399 10.15 -9.87 10.80
C SER A 399 9.25 -10.92 11.46
N PRO A 400 8.37 -11.60 10.71
CA PRO A 400 7.60 -12.73 11.24
C PRO A 400 8.45 -13.84 11.87
N GLU A 401 9.73 -13.96 11.47
CA GLU A 401 10.65 -14.94 12.02
C GLU A 401 11.20 -14.56 13.41
N GLY A 402 11.19 -13.28 13.78
CA GLY A 402 11.75 -12.82 15.05
C GLY A 402 12.07 -11.33 15.12
N PHE A 403 12.55 -10.91 16.29
CA PHE A 403 13.18 -9.61 16.50
C PHE A 403 14.65 -9.79 16.86
N TRP A 404 15.51 -8.97 16.27
CA TRP A 404 16.95 -8.92 16.54
C TRP A 404 17.32 -7.52 17.00
N LEU A 405 17.72 -7.40 18.27
CA LEU A 405 18.18 -6.17 18.88
C LEU A 405 19.70 -6.04 18.73
N TYR A 406 20.13 -4.97 18.06
CA TYR A 406 21.53 -4.62 17.91
C TYR A 406 21.88 -3.39 18.72
N GLN A 407 23.04 -3.43 19.38
CA GLN A 407 23.70 -2.25 19.93
C GLN A 407 24.66 -1.67 18.91
N LEU A 408 24.72 -0.33 18.84
CA LEU A 408 25.75 0.39 18.12
C LEU A 408 26.85 0.86 19.07
N ARG A 409 28.10 0.50 18.77
CA ARG A 409 29.31 1.05 19.41
C ARG A 409 30.35 1.36 18.35
N SER A 410 30.87 2.59 18.33
CA SER A 410 31.94 3.01 17.42
C SER A 410 31.67 2.62 15.95
N HIS A 411 30.45 2.86 15.47
CA HIS A 411 29.98 2.51 14.12
C HIS A 411 29.91 1.00 13.79
N ARG A 412 30.02 0.13 14.79
CA ARG A 412 29.82 -1.32 14.67
C ARG A 412 28.55 -1.76 15.39
N GLU A 413 27.81 -2.64 14.75
CA GLU A 413 26.65 -3.32 15.29
C GLU A 413 27.08 -4.59 16.04
N LYS A 414 26.47 -4.84 17.19
CA LYS A 414 26.60 -6.09 17.94
C LYS A 414 25.20 -6.60 18.26
N LEU A 415 24.88 -7.83 17.85
CA LEU A 415 23.63 -8.48 18.26
C LEU A 415 23.66 -8.70 19.78
N ILE A 416 22.63 -8.21 20.46
CA ILE A 416 22.50 -8.29 21.92
C ILE A 416 21.44 -9.30 22.32
N MET A 417 20.33 -9.33 21.60
CA MET A 417 19.20 -10.19 21.91
C MET A 417 18.47 -10.58 20.62
N GLN A 418 18.01 -11.81 20.58
CA GLN A 418 17.11 -12.30 19.54
C GLN A 418 15.95 -13.00 20.21
N ILE A 419 14.73 -12.72 19.75
CA ILE A 419 13.53 -13.46 20.16
C ILE A 419 12.80 -13.99 18.92
N ALA A 420 12.40 -15.26 18.96
CA ALA A 420 11.55 -15.86 17.94
C ALA A 420 10.09 -15.56 18.26
N LEU A 421 9.26 -15.32 17.24
CA LEU A 421 7.84 -15.07 17.47
C LEU A 421 7.05 -16.38 17.53
N PRO A 422 6.29 -16.63 18.60
CA PRO A 422 5.47 -17.84 18.74
C PRO A 422 4.24 -17.78 17.84
N ARG A 423 3.50 -18.90 17.70
CA ARG A 423 2.33 -18.95 16.81
C ARG A 423 1.26 -17.95 17.25
N SER A 424 0.44 -17.52 16.28
CA SER A 424 -0.72 -16.69 16.58
C SER A 424 -1.64 -17.35 17.62
N GLY A 425 -1.86 -16.65 18.73
CA GLY A 425 -2.62 -17.14 19.88
C GLY A 425 -1.78 -17.29 21.15
N ASP A 426 -0.48 -17.56 21.01
CA ASP A 426 0.36 -17.91 22.16
C ASP A 426 1.05 -16.68 22.81
N GLY A 427 1.05 -15.51 22.15
CA GLY A 427 1.70 -14.28 22.62
C GLY A 427 3.22 -14.43 22.77
N ILE A 428 4.00 -13.36 22.61
CA ILE A 428 5.40 -13.42 23.10
C ILE A 428 5.30 -13.61 24.62
N ALA A 429 6.04 -14.56 25.20
CA ALA A 429 6.00 -14.76 26.64
C ALA A 429 6.32 -13.44 27.35
N GLU A 430 5.47 -13.03 28.30
CA GLU A 430 5.55 -11.69 28.93
C GLU A 430 6.96 -11.42 29.49
N ALA A 431 7.58 -12.43 30.09
CA ALA A 431 8.94 -12.35 30.60
C ALA A 431 9.99 -12.05 29.51
N GLU A 432 9.86 -12.64 28.32
CA GLU A 432 10.76 -12.36 27.19
C GLU A 432 10.52 -10.97 26.61
N ALA A 433 9.26 -10.55 26.50
CA ALA A 433 8.89 -9.22 26.02
C ALA A 433 9.43 -8.13 26.97
N GLU A 434 9.26 -8.30 28.28
CA GLU A 434 9.78 -7.36 29.28
C GLU A 434 11.32 -7.37 29.36
N ALA A 435 11.96 -8.53 29.22
CA ALA A 435 13.42 -8.60 29.11
C ALA A 435 13.94 -7.81 27.90
N PHE A 436 13.26 -7.93 26.75
CA PHE A 436 13.60 -7.17 25.54
C PHE A 436 13.42 -5.66 25.76
N ARG A 437 12.31 -5.25 26.36
CA ARG A 437 12.02 -3.86 26.72
C ARG A 437 13.10 -3.28 27.66
N HIS A 438 13.46 -4.02 28.71
CA HIS A 438 14.49 -3.62 29.65
C HIS A 438 15.85 -3.44 28.95
N GLN A 439 16.18 -4.33 28.01
CA GLN A 439 17.41 -4.22 27.25
C GLN A 439 17.45 -2.99 26.33
N LEU A 440 16.33 -2.62 25.69
CA LEU A 440 16.23 -1.39 24.92
C LEU A 440 16.53 -0.14 25.76
N LEU A 441 15.92 -0.06 26.95
CA LEU A 441 16.08 1.07 27.86
C LEU A 441 17.50 1.16 28.44
N SER A 442 18.11 0.01 28.75
CA SER A 442 19.49 -0.03 29.27
C SER A 442 20.50 0.49 28.25
N LEU A 443 20.34 0.13 26.96
CA LEU A 443 21.20 0.60 25.87
C LEU A 443 21.15 2.13 25.70
N ARG A 444 19.96 2.73 25.86
CA ARG A 444 19.82 4.19 25.89
C ARG A 444 20.55 4.82 27.08
N ALA A 445 20.38 4.27 28.27
CA ALA A 445 20.99 4.79 29.49
C ALA A 445 22.53 4.70 29.44
N SER A 446 23.08 3.64 28.87
CA SER A 446 24.54 3.48 28.67
C SER A 446 25.10 4.50 27.67
N ALA A 447 24.37 4.81 26.60
CA ALA A 447 24.81 5.80 25.63
C ALA A 447 24.92 7.20 26.24
N ARG A 448 23.94 7.61 27.06
CA ARG A 448 23.96 8.92 27.74
C ARG A 448 25.16 9.10 28.67
N ARG A 449 25.55 8.04 29.38
CA ARG A 449 26.72 8.07 30.28
C ARG A 449 28.06 8.20 29.53
N GLY A 450 28.12 7.74 28.28
CA GLY A 450 29.32 7.87 27.44
C GLY A 450 29.53 9.26 26.82
N PHE A 451 28.54 10.15 26.87
CA PHE A 451 28.65 11.55 26.40
C PHE A 451 29.03 12.55 27.50
N HIS A 452 29.22 12.09 28.74
CA HIS A 452 29.56 12.93 29.91
C HIS A 452 30.93 12.61 30.52
N ASN A 453 31.73 11.78 29.83
CA ASN A 453 33.13 11.51 30.19
C ASN A 453 34.07 12.01 29.11
#